data_AF-A0A969P5C1-F1
#
_entry.id   AF-A0A969P5C1-F1
#
_cell.length_a   1.000
_cell.length_b   1.000
_cell.length_c   1.000
_cell.angle_alpha   90.00
_cell.angle_beta   90.00
_cell.angle_gamma   90.00
#
_symmetry.space_group_name_H-M   'P 1'
#
loop_
_entity.id
_entity.type
_entity.pdbx_description
1 polymer ?
#
loop_
_entity_poly.entity_id
_entity_poly.type
_entity_poly.pdbx_seq_one_letter_code
_entity_poly.pdbx_strand_id
1 'polypeptide(L)' 'MLDAPRPEVREAVARCRTAGIRPVMITGDHQLTAQAVAEDLGLARHGRSRPHRARPG' A
#
# COMPACT_ATOMS: atom_id res chain seq x y z
N MET A 1 -9.53 15.56 -10.40
CA MET A 1 -8.45 15.83 -9.43
C MET A 1 -7.37 14.80 -9.71
N LEU A 2 -6.10 15.20 -9.75
CA LEU A 2 -5.00 14.26 -10.04
C LEU A 2 -4.51 13.70 -8.70
N ASP A 3 -4.89 12.46 -8.38
CA ASP A 3 -4.55 11.80 -7.11
C ASP A 3 -3.14 11.19 -7.15
N ALA A 4 -2.16 12.03 -7.51
CA ALA A 4 -0.77 11.62 -7.46
C ALA A 4 -0.28 11.65 -5.99
N PRO A 5 0.37 10.59 -5.49
CA PRO A 5 1.08 10.66 -4.23
C PRO A 5 2.10 11.79 -4.28
N ARG A 6 2.35 12.44 -3.13
CA ARG A 6 3.42 13.42 -3.04
C ARG A 6 4.77 12.75 -3.39
N PRO A 7 5.69 13.44 -4.09
CA PRO A 7 6.95 12.84 -4.56
C PRO A 7 7.75 12.14 -3.45
N GLU A 8 7.72 12.68 -2.24
CA GLU A 8 8.44 12.18 -1.07
C GLU A 8 7.91 10.85 -0.50
N VAL A 9 6.69 10.43 -0.87
CA VAL A 9 6.04 9.25 -0.28
C VAL A 9 6.81 7.97 -0.62
N ARG A 10 7.34 7.86 -1.84
CA ARG A 10 8.13 6.68 -2.26
C ARG A 10 9.38 6.48 -1.40
N GLU A 11 10.09 7.57 -1.13
CA GLU A 11 11.30 7.53 -0.31
C GLU A 11 10.97 7.15 1.14
N ALA A 12 9.89 7.71 1.70
CA ALA A 12 9.42 7.36 3.03
C ALA A 12 9.05 5.87 3.14
N VAL A 13 8.33 5.32 2.16
CA VAL A 13 7.99 3.89 2.11
C VAL A 13 9.25 3.02 2.04
N ALA A 14 10.25 3.41 1.25
CA ALA A 14 11.52 2.71 1.16
C ALA A 14 12.28 2.71 2.50
N ARG A 15 12.40 3.87 3.16
CA ARG A 15 13.05 3.99 4.48
C ARG A 15 12.37 3.14 5.55
N CYS A 16 11.04 3.13 5.59
CA CYS A 16 10.29 2.26 6.50
C CYS A 16 10.65 0.79 6.27
N ARG A 17 10.69 0.34 5.01
CA ARG A 17 11.03 -1.05 4.68
C ARG A 17 12.45 -1.42 5.07
N THR A 18 13.43 -0.55 4.79
CA THR A 18 14.83 -0.80 5.17
C THR A 18 15.02 -0.83 6.69
N ALA A 19 14.17 -0.12 7.44
CA ALA A 19 14.13 -0.16 8.89
C ALA A 19 13.35 -1.37 9.46
N GLY A 20 12.82 -2.27 8.62
CA GLY A 20 12.00 -3.41 9.05
C GLY A 20 10.56 -3.04 9.45
N ILE A 21 10.12 -1.80 9.18
CA ILE A 21 8.76 -1.33 9.44
C ILE A 21 7.86 -1.72 8.27
N ARG A 22 6.65 -2.21 8.57
CA ARG A 22 5.64 -2.52 7.55
C ARG A 22 4.68 -1.33 7.36
N PRO A 23 4.86 -0.49 6.32
CA PRO A 23 3.90 0.57 6.02
C PRO A 23 2.57 -0.03 5.56
N VAL A 24 1.47 0.63 5.96
CA VAL A 24 0.09 0.30 5.57
C VAL A 24 -0.59 1.56 5.06
N MET A 25 -1.48 1.41 4.07
CA MET A 25 -2.30 2.50 3.56
C MET A 25 -3.75 2.29 3.98
N ILE A 26 -4.38 3.36 4.45
CA ILE A 26 -5.80 3.41 4.78
C ILE A 26 -6.36 4.60 4.00
N THR A 27 -7.33 4.35 3.12
CA THR A 27 -8.01 5.40 2.34
C THR A 27 -9.50 5.10 2.25
N GLY A 28 -10.31 6.14 2.09
CA GLY A 28 -11.74 6.06 1.77
C GLY A 28 -12.03 6.07 0.27
N ASP A 29 -11.00 6.08 -0.58
CA ASP A 29 -11.15 6.09 -2.03
C ASP A 29 -11.76 4.80 -2.59
N HIS A 30 -12.26 4.90 -3.81
CA HIS A 30 -12.72 3.76 -4.57
C HIS A 30 -11.59 2.72 -4.74
N GLN A 31 -11.94 1.43 -4.67
CA GLN A 31 -10.99 0.31 -4.62
C GLN A 31 -9.93 0.37 -5.75
N LEU A 32 -10.34 0.67 -6.97
CA LEU A 32 -9.44 0.72 -8.13
C LEU A 32 -8.40 1.84 -8.01
N THR A 33 -8.81 3.01 -7.53
CA THR A 33 -7.91 4.15 -7.28
C THR A 33 -6.92 3.81 -6.17
N ALA A 34 -7.43 3.26 -5.06
CA ALA A 34 -6.59 2.81 -3.95
C ALA A 34 -5.58 1.76 -4.40
N GLN A 35 -5.98 0.81 -5.24
CA GLN A 35 -5.08 -0.22 -5.74
C GLN A 35 -3.99 0.35 -6.64
N ALA A 36 -4.33 1.23 -7.58
CA ALA A 36 -3.36 1.89 -8.45
C ALA A 36 -2.31 2.67 -7.64
N VAL A 37 -2.76 3.44 -6.64
CA VAL A 37 -1.87 4.19 -5.74
C VAL A 37 -1.01 3.26 -4.89
N ALA A 38 -1.58 2.18 -4.35
CA ALA A 38 -0.83 1.22 -3.54
C ALA A 38 0.26 0.52 -4.34
N GLU A 39 -0.01 0.18 -5.60
CA GLU A 39 0.97 -0.44 -6.49
C GLU A 39 2.05 0.53 -6.91
N ASP A 40 1.66 1.77 -7.22
CA ASP A 40 2.59 2.84 -7.57
C ASP A 40 3.60 3.11 -6.44
N LEU A 41 3.11 3.17 -5.20
CA LEU A 41 3.94 3.29 -3.99
C LEU A 41 4.66 2.00 -3.59
N GLY A 42 4.42 0.91 -4.32
CA GLY A 42 4.98 -0.41 -4.06
C GLY A 42 4.43 -1.09 -2.80
N LEU A 43 3.39 -0.55 -2.18
CA LEU A 43 2.69 -1.08 -0.99
C LEU A 43 1.90 -2.36 -1.30
N ALA A 44 1.44 -2.51 -2.53
CA ALA A 44 0.83 -3.73 -3.06
C ALA A 44 1.65 -4.29 -4.22
N ARG A 45 1.56 -5.62 -4.44
CA ARG A 45 2.05 -6.30 -5.64
C ARG A 45 0.93 -7.18 -6.17
N HIS A 46 0.72 -7.20 -7.49
CA HIS A 46 -0.16 -8.15 -8.14
C HIS A 46 0.19 -9.59 -7.68
N GLY A 47 -0.83 -10.34 -7.22
CA GLY A 47 -0.71 -11.78 -6.93
C GLY A 47 -0.56 -12.20 -5.46
N ARG A 48 -0.67 -11.31 -4.47
CA ARG A 48 -0.75 -11.71 -3.05
C ARG A 48 -1.83 -10.96 -2.29
N SER A 49 -3.08 -11.24 -2.62
CA SER A 49 -4.13 -11.25 -1.59
C SER A 49 -3.72 -12.34 -0.62
N ARG A 50 -3.07 -11.99 0.50
CA ARG A 50 -2.92 -12.96 1.59
C ARG A 50 -4.35 -13.38 1.92
N PRO A 51 -4.73 -14.67 1.81
CA PRO A 51 -6.05 -15.09 2.20
C PRO A 51 -6.26 -14.56 3.62
N HIS A 52 -7.42 -13.94 3.84
CA HIS A 52 -7.82 -13.49 5.17
C HIS A 52 -7.62 -14.70 6.06
N ARG A 53 -6.58 -14.70 6.90
CA ARG A 53 -6.26 -15.85 7.75
C ARG A 53 -7.52 -16.03 8.58
N ALA A 54 -8.28 -17.09 8.30
CA ALA A 54 -9.50 -17.39 9.03
C ALA A 54 -9.09 -17.34 10.50
N ARG A 55 -9.76 -16.51 11.30
CA ARG A 55 -9.55 -16.51 12.74
C ARG A 55 -9.81 -17.97 13.17
N PRO A 56 -8.84 -18.66 13.79
CA PRO A 56 -9.18 -19.92 14.43
C PRO A 56 -10.25 -19.60 15.47
N GLY A 57 -11.39 -20.29 15.36
CA GLY A 57 -12.47 -20.23 16.34
C GLY A 57 -12.08 -20.89 17.65
#